data_AF-A0A7W1S6N1-F1
#
_entry.id   AF-A0A7W1S6N1-F1
#
_cell.length_a   1.000
_cell.length_b   1.000
_cell.length_c   1.000
_cell.angle_alpha   90.00
_cell.angle_beta   90.00
_cell.angle_gamma   90.00
#
_symmetry.space_group_name_H-M   'P 1'
#
loop_
_entity.id
_entity.type
_entity.pdbx_description
1 polymer ?
#
loop_
_entity_poly.entity_id
_entity_poly.type
_entity_poly.pdbx_seq_one_letter_code
_entity_poly.pdbx_strand_id
1 'polypeptide(L)'
;MAAPPNSTALEQITADFTKLYPNIIVTLTNTPDQSQIATAIGSGSSPDVVHFVLSDAVPEYAHRGALQDLTDLLAKDVPDWKDRVYWYTPEANSYNGKVFAVSTANFNIGLLWNRDIFTEVGLDPEKGPQTMEELVEWAAKMDVVDKDGNIQRLGFVPDYPGLANGQVCNLILYAWAMGGDWYDSATNKITANHPKNIEALKWELAFYEKYGGQKVKNFLASAGGYLTDQDVFRTGKVGMVYDGEWNIVFPTADFPFNVKNINAGGFPAPKDNPDMFGVSYADSNPICLPAGSPHPTEAWEFMKFMCFNPQQCSNFAQVVANPCQLLKSPPYALQNDQRFEWFIKQ
;
A
#
# COMPACT_ATOMS: atom_id res chain seq x y z
N MET A 1 17.34 2.37 -14.48
CA MET A 1 16.50 2.70 -13.33
C MET A 1 17.40 2.62 -12.11
N ALA A 2 17.42 3.66 -11.27
CA ALA A 2 18.08 3.56 -9.97
C ALA A 2 17.47 2.35 -9.24
N ALA A 3 18.28 1.59 -8.52
CA ALA A 3 17.73 0.61 -7.60
C ALA A 3 16.72 1.33 -6.71
N PRO A 4 15.55 0.73 -6.41
CA PRO A 4 14.65 1.34 -5.44
C PRO A 4 15.46 1.62 -4.15
N PRO A 5 15.09 2.65 -3.38
CA PRO A 5 15.81 3.09 -2.16
C PRO A 5 16.06 1.98 -1.11
N ASN A 6 15.56 0.76 -1.35
CA ASN A 6 15.58 -0.39 -0.45
C ASN A 6 16.68 -1.44 -0.74
N SER A 7 17.49 -1.29 -1.80
CA SER A 7 18.50 -2.32 -2.18
C SER A 7 19.55 -2.60 -1.10
N THR A 8 20.22 -1.56 -0.58
CA THR A 8 21.24 -1.70 0.49
C THR A 8 20.69 -2.30 1.77
N ALA A 9 19.41 -2.07 2.06
CA ALA A 9 18.80 -2.51 3.30
C ALA A 9 18.25 -3.94 3.23
N LEU A 10 17.73 -4.36 2.07
CA LEU A 10 17.46 -5.76 1.80
C LEU A 10 18.76 -6.59 1.81
N GLU A 11 19.85 -6.05 1.27
CA GLU A 11 21.20 -6.66 1.37
C GLU A 11 21.66 -6.81 2.83
N GLN A 12 21.40 -5.82 3.69
CA GLN A 12 21.72 -5.92 5.12
C GLN A 12 20.92 -7.03 5.80
N ILE A 13 19.63 -7.15 5.48
CA ILE A 13 18.75 -8.19 6.04
C ILE A 13 19.22 -9.59 5.60
N THR A 14 19.59 -9.77 4.32
CA THR A 14 20.12 -11.07 3.85
C THR A 14 21.50 -11.37 4.44
N ALA A 15 22.33 -10.35 4.66
CA ALA A 15 23.61 -10.52 5.35
C ALA A 15 23.42 -10.95 6.82
N ASP A 16 22.45 -10.38 7.52
CA ASP A 16 22.14 -10.77 8.90
C ASP A 16 21.56 -12.17 8.99
N PHE A 17 20.74 -12.58 8.02
CA PHE A 17 20.30 -13.96 7.89
C PHE A 17 21.48 -14.91 7.66
N THR A 18 22.36 -14.59 6.72
CA THR A 18 23.53 -15.41 6.38
C THR A 18 24.47 -15.60 7.59
N LYS A 19 24.58 -14.61 8.49
CA LYS A 19 25.35 -14.77 9.74
C LYS A 19 24.78 -15.85 10.66
N LEU A 20 23.45 -15.98 10.72
CA LEU A 20 22.77 -17.00 11.53
C LEU A 20 22.78 -18.37 10.83
N TYR A 21 22.71 -18.37 9.51
CA TYR A 21 22.64 -19.56 8.67
C TYR A 21 23.75 -19.53 7.61
N PRO A 22 25.03 -19.76 7.97
CA PRO A 22 26.17 -19.56 7.07
C PRO A 22 26.19 -20.48 5.84
N ASN A 23 25.36 -21.54 5.85
CA ASN A 23 25.22 -22.46 4.73
C ASN A 23 24.08 -22.06 3.77
N ILE A 24 23.31 -21.01 4.08
CA ILE A 24 22.21 -20.52 3.25
C ILE A 24 22.57 -19.11 2.76
N ILE A 25 22.71 -18.98 1.43
CA ILE A 25 23.03 -17.71 0.78
C ILE A 25 21.80 -17.22 0.03
N VAL A 26 21.26 -16.07 0.43
CA VAL A 26 20.09 -15.47 -0.20
C VAL A 26 20.53 -14.52 -1.31
N THR A 27 20.09 -14.80 -2.55
CA THR A 27 20.33 -13.92 -3.70
C THR A 27 19.05 -13.18 -4.07
N LEU A 28 19.12 -11.86 -4.12
CA LEU A 28 17.97 -11.01 -4.43
C LEU A 28 17.90 -10.72 -5.93
N THR A 29 16.71 -10.88 -6.51
CA THR A 29 16.41 -10.45 -7.88
C THR A 29 15.18 -9.56 -7.84
N ASN A 30 15.28 -8.36 -8.40
CA ASN A 30 14.14 -7.46 -8.53
C ASN A 30 13.43 -7.71 -9.86
N THR A 31 12.12 -8.00 -9.80
CA THR A 31 11.30 -8.31 -10.96
C THR A 31 10.11 -7.35 -10.99
N PRO A 32 10.16 -6.27 -11.80
CA PRO A 32 9.09 -5.28 -11.85
C PRO A 32 7.81 -5.80 -12.51
N ASP A 33 7.88 -6.93 -13.23
CA ASP A 33 6.74 -7.54 -13.91
C ASP A 33 6.36 -8.86 -13.22
N GLN A 34 5.28 -8.83 -12.45
CA GLN A 34 4.78 -9.99 -11.71
C GLN A 34 4.48 -11.20 -12.61
N SER A 35 4.16 -11.00 -13.89
CA SER A 35 3.90 -12.11 -14.82
C SER A 35 5.14 -12.99 -15.07
N GLN A 36 6.35 -12.45 -14.85
CA GLN A 36 7.59 -13.22 -14.93
C GLN A 36 7.71 -14.23 -13.80
N ILE A 37 7.11 -13.97 -12.63
CA ILE A 37 7.07 -14.91 -11.51
C ILE A 37 6.24 -16.13 -11.89
N ALA A 38 5.03 -15.93 -12.41
CA ALA A 38 4.19 -17.01 -12.92
C ALA A 38 4.89 -17.87 -13.98
N THR A 39 5.62 -17.22 -14.88
CA THR A 39 6.38 -17.88 -15.94
C THR A 39 7.54 -18.71 -15.37
N ALA A 40 8.31 -18.13 -14.45
CA ALA A 40 9.46 -18.79 -13.81
C ALA A 40 9.04 -20.04 -13.02
N ILE A 41 7.92 -19.95 -12.28
CA ILE A 41 7.35 -21.09 -11.55
C ILE A 41 6.94 -22.20 -12.54
N GLY A 42 6.33 -21.85 -13.68
CA GLY A 42 5.88 -22.81 -14.68
C GLY A 42 7.00 -23.41 -15.56
N SER A 43 8.14 -22.73 -15.71
CA SER A 43 9.22 -23.14 -16.63
C SER A 43 10.32 -23.99 -16.00
N GLY A 44 10.21 -24.36 -14.72
CA GLY A 44 11.24 -25.10 -13.99
C GLY A 44 12.42 -24.27 -13.50
N SER A 45 12.33 -22.93 -13.59
CA SER A 45 13.32 -21.99 -13.06
C SER A 45 12.75 -21.23 -11.86
N SER A 46 12.02 -21.95 -11.00
CA SER A 46 11.28 -21.35 -9.90
C SER A 46 12.24 -20.71 -8.89
N PRO A 47 11.94 -19.48 -8.41
CA PRO A 47 12.60 -18.97 -7.22
C PRO A 47 12.21 -19.79 -5.98
N ASP A 48 13.00 -19.65 -4.92
CA ASP A 48 12.73 -20.28 -3.62
C ASP A 48 11.73 -19.50 -2.78
N VAL A 49 11.72 -18.19 -2.94
CA VAL A 49 10.86 -17.26 -2.21
C VAL A 49 10.43 -16.14 -3.15
N VAL A 50 9.16 -15.74 -3.06
CA VAL A 50 8.62 -14.61 -3.82
C VAL A 50 7.99 -13.62 -2.86
N HIS A 51 8.33 -12.34 -3.02
CA HIS A 51 7.69 -11.23 -2.32
C HIS A 51 6.77 -10.51 -3.29
N PHE A 52 5.49 -10.33 -2.93
CA PHE A 52 4.57 -9.49 -3.69
C PHE A 52 4.27 -8.19 -2.94
N VAL A 53 3.90 -7.16 -3.71
CA VAL A 53 3.50 -5.86 -3.16
C VAL A 53 2.13 -5.97 -2.48
N LEU A 54 1.18 -6.67 -3.10
CA LEU A 54 -0.20 -6.79 -2.63
C LEU A 54 -0.57 -8.25 -2.41
N SER A 55 -1.50 -8.50 -1.49
CA SER A 55 -1.92 -9.87 -1.15
C SER A 55 -2.89 -10.49 -2.16
N ASP A 56 -3.48 -9.71 -3.06
CA ASP A 56 -4.36 -10.19 -4.13
C ASP A 56 -3.70 -11.24 -5.04
N ALA A 57 -2.37 -11.23 -5.13
CA ALA A 57 -1.55 -12.25 -5.79
C ALA A 57 -1.67 -13.64 -5.12
N VAL A 58 -1.82 -13.71 -3.80
CA VAL A 58 -1.79 -14.97 -3.05
C VAL A 58 -2.89 -15.94 -3.50
N PRO A 59 -4.19 -15.58 -3.50
CA PRO A 59 -5.24 -16.50 -3.92
C PRO A 59 -5.14 -16.90 -5.40
N GLU A 60 -4.70 -15.99 -6.29
CA GLU A 60 -4.51 -16.33 -7.71
C GLU A 60 -3.45 -17.41 -7.90
N TYR A 61 -2.27 -17.23 -7.30
CA TYR A 61 -1.15 -18.16 -7.45
C TYR A 61 -1.39 -19.47 -6.70
N ALA A 62 -2.04 -19.42 -5.52
CA ALA A 62 -2.47 -20.61 -4.81
C ALA A 62 -3.48 -21.43 -5.62
N HIS A 63 -4.48 -20.79 -6.24
CA HIS A 63 -5.45 -21.43 -7.12
C HIS A 63 -4.77 -22.17 -8.29
N ARG A 64 -3.72 -21.58 -8.85
CA ARG A 64 -2.93 -22.16 -9.95
C ARG A 64 -1.97 -23.27 -9.50
N GLY A 65 -1.91 -23.59 -8.20
CA GLY A 65 -0.98 -24.57 -7.63
C GLY A 65 0.48 -24.10 -7.66
N ALA A 66 0.71 -22.79 -7.76
CA ALA A 66 2.04 -22.21 -7.90
C ALA A 66 2.74 -21.98 -6.55
N LEU A 67 2.01 -22.05 -5.43
CA LEU A 67 2.51 -21.83 -4.08
C LEU A 67 2.35 -23.08 -3.22
N GLN A 68 3.26 -23.28 -2.26
CA GLN A 68 3.14 -24.33 -1.24
C GLN A 68 2.17 -23.94 -0.14
N ASP A 69 1.46 -24.93 0.40
CA ASP A 69 0.63 -24.79 1.59
C ASP A 69 1.52 -24.71 2.83
N LEU A 70 1.49 -23.58 3.53
CA LEU A 70 2.28 -23.30 4.72
C LEU A 70 1.56 -23.67 6.02
N THR A 71 0.32 -24.19 5.95
CA THR A 71 -0.54 -24.40 7.13
C THR A 71 0.14 -25.28 8.18
N ASP A 72 0.69 -26.43 7.76
CA ASP A 72 1.36 -27.36 8.68
C ASP A 72 2.70 -26.83 9.19
N LEU A 73 3.43 -26.09 8.36
CA LEU A 73 4.70 -25.45 8.75
C LEU A 73 4.47 -24.38 9.82
N LEU A 74 3.45 -23.55 9.64
CA LEU A 74 3.03 -22.54 10.61
C LEU A 74 2.54 -23.20 11.91
N ALA A 75 1.68 -24.21 11.83
CA ALA A 75 1.18 -24.92 13.00
C ALA A 75 2.30 -25.56 13.83
N LYS A 76 3.36 -26.04 13.17
CA LYS A 76 4.52 -26.66 13.82
C LYS A 76 5.50 -25.64 14.40
N ASP A 77 5.91 -24.65 13.61
CA ASP A 77 7.06 -23.80 13.94
C ASP A 77 6.65 -22.46 14.57
N VAL A 78 5.43 -21.99 14.29
CA VAL A 78 4.90 -20.70 14.77
C VAL A 78 3.41 -20.82 15.13
N PRO A 79 3.02 -21.71 16.06
CA PRO A 79 1.61 -22.03 16.31
C PRO A 79 0.75 -20.83 16.75
N ASP A 80 1.38 -19.79 17.31
CA ASP A 80 0.76 -18.56 17.80
C ASP A 80 0.77 -17.41 16.77
N TRP A 81 1.15 -17.65 15.51
CA TRP A 81 1.37 -16.59 14.53
C TRP A 81 0.16 -15.66 14.33
N LYS A 82 -1.07 -16.19 14.40
CA LYS A 82 -2.30 -15.40 14.23
C LYS A 82 -2.51 -14.38 15.35
N ASP A 83 -2.07 -14.69 16.56
CA ASP A 83 -2.16 -13.77 17.71
C ASP A 83 -1.07 -12.69 17.69
N ARG A 84 -0.11 -12.81 16.75
CA ARG A 84 1.05 -11.94 16.62
C ARG A 84 0.91 -10.92 15.51
N VAL A 85 -0.05 -11.08 14.60
CA VAL A 85 -0.25 -10.26 13.40
C VAL A 85 -1.58 -9.51 13.44
N TYR A 86 -1.80 -8.60 12.49
CA TYR A 86 -3.04 -7.84 12.39
C TYR A 86 -4.19 -8.75 11.97
N TRP A 87 -5.42 -8.37 12.33
CA TRP A 87 -6.60 -9.22 12.21
C TRP A 87 -6.91 -9.63 10.75
N TYR A 88 -6.57 -8.79 9.77
CA TYR A 88 -6.77 -9.04 8.34
C TYR A 88 -5.66 -9.90 7.73
N THR A 89 -4.48 -9.97 8.35
CA THR A 89 -3.31 -10.68 7.83
C THR A 89 -3.59 -12.16 7.53
N PRO A 90 -4.29 -12.93 8.41
CA PRO A 90 -4.57 -14.32 8.10
C PRO A 90 -5.43 -14.52 6.85
N GLU A 91 -6.42 -13.66 6.63
CA GLU A 91 -7.30 -13.75 5.45
C GLU A 91 -6.54 -13.37 4.18
N ALA A 92 -5.80 -12.27 4.20
CA ALA A 92 -4.98 -11.80 3.09
C ALA A 92 -3.98 -12.85 2.57
N ASN A 93 -3.46 -13.70 3.46
CA ASN A 93 -2.47 -14.72 3.13
C ASN A 93 -3.07 -16.12 2.88
N SER A 94 -4.39 -16.26 2.81
CA SER A 94 -5.07 -17.55 2.73
C SER A 94 -5.87 -17.74 1.44
N TYR A 95 -6.03 -19.00 1.04
CA TYR A 95 -6.91 -19.41 -0.04
C TYR A 95 -7.56 -20.75 0.31
N ASN A 96 -8.90 -20.84 0.18
CA ASN A 96 -9.67 -22.06 0.49
C ASN A 96 -9.34 -22.69 1.86
N GLY A 97 -9.19 -21.85 2.89
CA GLY A 97 -8.93 -22.29 4.27
C GLY A 97 -7.50 -22.74 4.57
N LYS A 98 -6.58 -22.60 3.62
CA LYS A 98 -5.15 -22.90 3.76
C LYS A 98 -4.34 -21.62 3.66
N VAL A 99 -3.19 -21.59 4.31
CA VAL A 99 -2.28 -20.44 4.31
C VAL A 99 -1.19 -20.65 3.27
N PHE A 100 -0.98 -19.68 2.38
CA PHE A 100 0.00 -19.77 1.28
C PHE A 100 1.11 -18.71 1.36
N ALA A 101 0.97 -17.78 2.28
CA ALA A 101 1.92 -16.69 2.48
C ALA A 101 2.02 -16.30 3.95
N VAL A 102 3.05 -15.54 4.28
CA VAL A 102 3.18 -14.77 5.53
C VAL A 102 3.61 -13.36 5.16
N SER A 103 3.42 -12.37 6.03
CA SER A 103 3.66 -10.97 5.65
C SER A 103 5.01 -10.46 6.15
N THR A 104 5.66 -9.60 5.36
CA THR A 104 6.89 -8.89 5.77
C THR A 104 6.64 -7.50 6.32
N ALA A 105 5.49 -6.90 5.99
CA ALA A 105 5.00 -5.62 6.49
C ALA A 105 3.50 -5.50 6.20
N ASN A 106 2.83 -4.53 6.81
CA ASN A 106 1.48 -4.13 6.42
C ASN A 106 1.52 -3.12 5.29
N PHE A 107 0.43 -3.00 4.54
CA PHE A 107 0.26 -2.04 3.46
C PHE A 107 -1.09 -1.37 3.67
N ASN A 108 -1.07 -0.14 4.19
CA ASN A 108 -2.29 0.56 4.57
C ASN A 108 -2.42 1.84 3.74
N ILE A 109 -3.66 2.24 3.44
CA ILE A 109 -3.91 3.47 2.69
C ILE A 109 -4.64 4.48 3.58
N GLY A 110 -4.36 5.77 3.38
CA GLY A 110 -4.96 6.86 4.14
C GLY A 110 -4.98 8.15 3.34
N LEU A 111 -5.79 9.12 3.77
CA LEU A 111 -5.76 10.44 3.17
C LEU A 111 -4.56 11.19 3.73
N LEU A 112 -3.62 11.54 2.86
CA LEU A 112 -2.48 12.39 3.16
C LEU A 112 -2.79 13.82 2.72
N TRP A 113 -2.34 14.81 3.49
CA TRP A 113 -2.49 16.20 3.10
C TRP A 113 -1.29 17.07 3.44
N ASN A 114 -1.12 18.12 2.64
CA ASN A 114 -0.12 19.15 2.85
C ASN A 114 -0.64 20.22 3.83
N ARG A 115 -0.04 20.28 5.02
CA ARG A 115 -0.41 21.20 6.10
C ARG A 115 -0.20 22.68 5.73
N ASP A 116 0.80 22.97 4.90
CA ASP A 116 1.08 24.34 4.47
C ASP A 116 -0.01 24.84 3.52
N ILE A 117 -0.49 23.99 2.59
CA ILE A 117 -1.62 24.30 1.70
C ILE A 117 -2.92 24.43 2.49
N PHE A 118 -3.16 23.58 3.50
CA PHE A 118 -4.31 23.73 4.40
C PHE A 118 -4.31 25.11 5.08
N THR A 119 -3.17 25.50 5.63
CA THR A 119 -3.00 26.82 6.28
C THR A 119 -3.20 27.96 5.29
N GLU A 120 -2.65 27.85 4.08
CA GLU A 120 -2.80 28.86 3.00
C GLU A 120 -4.27 29.16 2.70
N VAL A 121 -5.12 28.13 2.68
CA VAL A 121 -6.56 28.26 2.35
C VAL A 121 -7.46 28.38 3.57
N GLY A 122 -6.88 28.56 4.77
CA GLY A 122 -7.60 28.81 6.02
C GLY A 122 -8.23 27.58 6.67
N LEU A 123 -7.74 26.37 6.36
CA LEU A 123 -8.12 25.12 7.02
C LEU A 123 -7.20 24.79 8.20
N ASP A 124 -7.69 23.98 9.15
CA ASP A 124 -6.90 23.48 10.27
C ASP A 124 -5.95 22.36 9.78
N PRO A 125 -4.62 22.55 9.80
CA PRO A 125 -3.68 21.56 9.28
C PRO A 125 -3.62 20.25 10.09
N GLU A 126 -4.22 20.22 11.29
CA GLU A 126 -4.26 19.03 12.14
C GLU A 126 -5.49 18.16 11.92
N LYS A 127 -6.44 18.58 11.08
CA LYS A 127 -7.71 17.89 10.88
C LYS A 127 -8.00 17.65 9.40
N GLY A 128 -8.10 16.38 9.02
CA GLY A 128 -8.59 15.97 7.71
C GLY A 128 -10.11 16.09 7.57
N PRO A 129 -10.64 16.10 6.33
CA PRO A 129 -12.08 16.09 6.08
C PRO A 129 -12.72 14.84 6.69
N GLN A 130 -13.88 15.00 7.30
CA GLN A 130 -14.64 13.89 7.90
C GLN A 130 -15.66 13.33 6.91
N THR A 131 -16.14 14.16 5.98
CA THR A 131 -17.16 13.79 4.99
C THR A 131 -16.70 13.95 3.55
N MET A 132 -17.28 13.15 2.64
CA MET A 132 -16.97 13.22 1.22
C MET A 132 -17.25 14.61 0.63
N GLU A 133 -18.28 15.31 1.14
CA GLU A 133 -18.58 16.69 0.74
C GLU A 133 -17.52 17.66 1.26
N GLU A 134 -17.00 17.47 2.47
CA GLU A 134 -15.88 18.28 2.97
C GLU A 134 -14.62 18.05 2.13
N LEU A 135 -14.32 16.82 1.73
CA LEU A 135 -13.20 16.54 0.83
C LEU A 135 -13.30 17.35 -0.47
N VAL A 136 -14.48 17.33 -1.11
CA VAL A 136 -14.71 18.07 -2.35
C VAL A 136 -14.66 19.59 -2.12
N GLU A 137 -15.27 20.08 -1.04
CA GLU A 137 -15.26 21.51 -0.71
C GLU A 137 -13.85 22.01 -0.41
N TRP A 138 -13.09 21.26 0.39
CA TRP A 138 -11.74 21.64 0.80
C TRP A 138 -10.77 21.51 -0.35
N ALA A 139 -10.90 20.47 -1.18
CA ALA A 139 -10.13 20.36 -2.41
C ALA A 139 -10.38 21.57 -3.32
N ALA A 140 -11.63 22.00 -3.47
CA ALA A 140 -11.97 23.18 -4.28
C ALA A 140 -11.35 24.49 -3.77
N LYS A 141 -11.13 24.64 -2.45
CA LYS A 141 -10.42 25.79 -1.87
C LYS A 141 -8.94 25.83 -2.27
N MET A 142 -8.34 24.68 -2.56
CA MET A 142 -6.92 24.53 -2.90
C MET A 142 -6.65 24.67 -4.40
N ASP A 143 -7.68 24.58 -5.24
CA ASP A 143 -7.53 24.65 -6.68
C ASP A 143 -6.98 26.00 -7.15
N VAL A 144 -6.06 25.95 -8.09
CA VAL A 144 -5.54 27.14 -8.77
C VAL A 144 -5.57 26.88 -10.27
N VAL A 145 -6.33 27.70 -10.99
CA VAL A 145 -6.37 27.73 -12.45
C VAL A 145 -5.89 29.09 -12.93
N ASP A 146 -5.09 29.11 -13.99
CA ASP A 146 -4.68 30.38 -14.60
C ASP A 146 -5.81 31.00 -15.43
N LYS A 147 -5.57 32.21 -15.93
CA LYS A 147 -6.50 32.98 -16.76
C LYS A 147 -6.91 32.27 -18.06
N ASP A 148 -6.09 31.36 -18.56
CA ASP A 148 -6.32 30.61 -19.80
C ASP A 148 -7.00 29.26 -19.49
N GLY A 149 -7.31 29.01 -18.22
CA GLY A 149 -7.99 27.82 -17.73
C GLY A 149 -7.09 26.59 -17.67
N ASN A 150 -5.76 26.77 -17.61
CA ASN A 150 -4.84 25.67 -17.31
C ASN A 150 -4.74 25.47 -15.80
N ILE A 151 -4.66 24.21 -15.41
CA ILE A 151 -4.57 23.80 -14.01
C ILE A 151 -3.13 24.02 -13.54
N GLN A 152 -2.98 24.76 -12.44
CA GLN A 152 -1.70 25.01 -11.77
C GLN A 152 -1.57 24.22 -10.45
N ARG A 153 -2.70 24.03 -9.75
CA ARG A 153 -2.82 23.20 -8.55
C ARG A 153 -4.23 22.62 -8.46
N LEU A 154 -4.35 21.40 -7.94
CA LEU A 154 -5.63 20.78 -7.58
C LEU A 154 -5.61 20.37 -6.11
N GLY A 155 -6.74 20.50 -5.42
CA GLY A 155 -6.81 20.04 -4.04
C GLY A 155 -6.78 18.51 -3.89
N PHE A 156 -7.33 17.78 -4.84
CA PHE A 156 -7.39 16.32 -4.85
C PHE A 156 -7.57 15.82 -6.29
N VAL A 157 -6.99 14.67 -6.61
CA VAL A 157 -7.15 14.01 -7.92
C VAL A 157 -7.55 12.56 -7.68
N PRO A 158 -8.78 12.14 -8.01
CA PRO A 158 -9.30 10.82 -7.59
C PRO A 158 -8.50 9.61 -8.08
N ASP A 159 -7.93 9.65 -9.28
CA ASP A 159 -7.20 8.51 -9.86
C ASP A 159 -5.69 8.50 -9.57
N TYR A 160 -5.18 9.50 -8.82
CA TYR A 160 -3.77 9.62 -8.48
C TYR A 160 -3.49 9.11 -7.05
N PRO A 161 -2.41 8.32 -6.81
CA PRO A 161 -1.40 7.87 -7.77
C PRO A 161 -1.86 6.69 -8.67
N GLY A 162 -2.77 5.83 -8.19
CA GLY A 162 -3.45 4.80 -8.98
C GLY A 162 -2.57 3.70 -9.62
N LEU A 163 -3.23 2.81 -10.37
CA LEU A 163 -2.63 1.60 -10.97
C LEU A 163 -1.39 1.86 -11.83
N ALA A 164 -1.36 2.97 -12.57
CA ALA A 164 -0.23 3.29 -13.46
C ALA A 164 1.09 3.53 -12.68
N ASN A 165 0.99 3.80 -11.39
CA ASN A 165 2.13 3.98 -10.48
C ASN A 165 2.35 2.79 -9.54
N GLY A 166 1.77 1.61 -9.88
CA GLY A 166 1.88 0.40 -9.08
C GLY A 166 1.08 0.44 -7.78
N GLN A 167 0.11 1.35 -7.67
CA GLN A 167 -0.79 1.48 -6.52
C GLN A 167 -2.15 0.85 -6.80
N VAL A 168 -2.95 0.67 -5.76
CA VAL A 168 -4.30 0.10 -5.88
C VAL A 168 -5.22 0.99 -6.74
N CYS A 169 -6.27 0.40 -7.31
CA CYS A 169 -7.29 1.15 -8.02
C CYS A 169 -8.14 1.94 -7.03
N ASN A 170 -8.00 3.26 -7.00
CA ASN A 170 -8.69 4.12 -6.03
C ASN A 170 -10.23 4.00 -6.10
N LEU A 171 -10.81 3.74 -7.28
CA LEU A 171 -12.25 3.49 -7.42
C LEU A 171 -12.73 2.31 -6.56
N ILE A 172 -11.91 1.27 -6.39
CA ILE A 172 -12.24 0.14 -5.51
C ILE A 172 -12.42 0.63 -4.08
N LEU A 173 -11.50 1.49 -3.63
CA LEU A 173 -11.49 2.03 -2.28
C LEU A 173 -12.63 3.02 -2.04
N TYR A 174 -12.94 3.88 -3.02
CA TYR A 174 -14.07 4.81 -2.91
C TYR A 174 -15.40 4.06 -2.85
N ALA A 175 -15.55 2.98 -3.61
CA ALA A 175 -16.74 2.14 -3.51
C ALA A 175 -16.89 1.57 -2.11
N TRP A 176 -15.82 1.01 -1.51
CA TRP A 176 -15.87 0.57 -0.12
C TRP A 176 -16.17 1.70 0.85
N ALA A 177 -15.50 2.84 0.76
CA ALA A 177 -15.77 4.00 1.62
C ALA A 177 -17.21 4.54 1.48
N MET A 178 -17.88 4.30 0.35
CA MET A 178 -19.29 4.65 0.13
C MET A 178 -20.29 3.56 0.56
N GLY A 179 -19.83 2.43 1.10
CA GLY A 179 -20.66 1.29 1.50
C GLY A 179 -21.01 0.35 0.34
N GLY A 180 -20.21 0.38 -0.71
CA GLY A 180 -20.23 -0.57 -1.81
C GLY A 180 -19.34 -1.77 -1.57
N ASP A 181 -19.43 -2.73 -2.48
CA ASP A 181 -18.61 -3.95 -2.46
C ASP A 181 -18.46 -4.50 -3.88
N TRP A 182 -17.41 -5.23 -4.16
CA TRP A 182 -17.08 -5.79 -5.48
C TRP A 182 -17.35 -7.28 -5.59
N TYR A 183 -17.54 -7.95 -4.45
CA TYR A 183 -17.79 -9.38 -4.40
C TYR A 183 -18.65 -9.75 -3.18
N ASP A 184 -19.76 -10.44 -3.43
CA ASP A 184 -20.58 -11.05 -2.39
C ASP A 184 -20.11 -12.49 -2.16
N SER A 185 -19.48 -12.72 -1.01
CA SER A 185 -18.96 -14.03 -0.60
C SER A 185 -20.04 -15.04 -0.24
N ALA A 186 -21.24 -14.60 0.17
CA ALA A 186 -22.34 -15.49 0.50
C ALA A 186 -23.00 -16.07 -0.75
N THR A 187 -23.04 -15.30 -1.84
CA THR A 187 -23.62 -15.74 -3.12
C THR A 187 -22.59 -16.10 -4.19
N ASN A 188 -21.31 -15.85 -3.91
CA ASN A 188 -20.18 -16.02 -4.83
C ASN A 188 -20.38 -15.24 -6.15
N LYS A 189 -20.80 -13.98 -6.04
CA LYS A 189 -21.10 -13.13 -7.20
C LYS A 189 -20.28 -11.85 -7.17
N ILE A 190 -19.80 -11.46 -8.36
CA ILE A 190 -19.23 -10.13 -8.58
C ILE A 190 -20.35 -9.10 -8.51
N THR A 191 -20.17 -8.05 -7.72
CA THR A 191 -21.15 -6.99 -7.46
C THR A 191 -20.73 -5.66 -8.09
N ALA A 192 -20.07 -5.69 -9.25
CA ALA A 192 -19.56 -4.48 -9.92
C ALA A 192 -20.63 -3.40 -10.18
N ASN A 193 -21.90 -3.78 -10.32
CA ASN A 193 -23.04 -2.87 -10.50
C ASN A 193 -23.77 -2.52 -9.19
N HIS A 194 -23.17 -2.77 -8.02
CA HIS A 194 -23.74 -2.37 -6.74
C HIS A 194 -24.01 -0.86 -6.75
N PRO A 195 -25.17 -0.37 -6.25
CA PRO A 195 -25.55 1.03 -6.36
C PRO A 195 -24.50 2.00 -5.81
N LYS A 196 -23.83 1.63 -4.70
CA LYS A 196 -22.75 2.43 -4.10
C LYS A 196 -21.44 2.43 -4.92
N ASN A 197 -21.17 1.38 -5.71
CA ASN A 197 -20.02 1.39 -6.63
C ASN A 197 -20.29 2.33 -7.80
N ILE A 198 -21.54 2.35 -8.30
CA ILE A 198 -21.97 3.29 -9.34
C ILE A 198 -21.91 4.73 -8.81
N GLU A 199 -22.27 4.94 -7.54
CA GLU A 199 -22.16 6.24 -6.87
C GLU A 199 -20.70 6.72 -6.80
N ALA A 200 -19.77 5.85 -6.39
CA ALA A 200 -18.34 6.14 -6.36
C ALA A 200 -17.79 6.48 -7.76
N LEU A 201 -18.16 5.72 -8.79
CA LEU A 201 -17.77 6.01 -10.17
C LEU A 201 -18.31 7.36 -10.66
N LYS A 202 -19.55 7.70 -10.30
CA LYS A 202 -20.14 9.02 -10.65
C LYS A 202 -19.45 10.16 -9.92
N TRP A 203 -19.05 9.95 -8.66
CA TRP A 203 -18.30 10.93 -7.89
C TRP A 203 -16.93 11.20 -8.53
N GLU A 204 -16.21 10.15 -8.93
CA GLU A 204 -14.96 10.28 -9.69
C GLU A 204 -15.19 10.96 -11.06
N LEU A 205 -16.25 10.58 -11.79
CA LEU A 205 -16.59 11.19 -13.07
C LEU A 205 -16.89 12.70 -12.93
N ALA A 206 -17.61 13.11 -11.89
CA ALA A 206 -17.97 14.52 -11.65
C ALA A 206 -16.73 15.42 -11.54
N PHE A 207 -15.63 14.91 -11.00
CA PHE A 207 -14.35 15.61 -11.02
C PHE A 207 -13.87 15.87 -12.45
N TYR A 208 -13.86 14.86 -13.33
CA TYR A 208 -13.41 15.02 -14.72
C TYR A 208 -14.37 15.86 -15.58
N GLU A 209 -15.68 15.84 -15.27
CA GLU A 209 -16.65 16.74 -15.90
C GLU A 209 -16.38 18.20 -15.52
N LYS A 210 -15.97 18.46 -14.26
CA LYS A 210 -15.65 19.80 -13.77
C LYS A 210 -14.33 20.35 -14.36
N TYR A 211 -13.25 19.59 -14.30
CA TYR A 211 -11.91 20.09 -14.67
C TYR A 211 -11.50 19.76 -16.12
N GLY A 212 -12.16 18.79 -16.75
CA GLY A 212 -11.85 18.30 -18.08
C GLY A 212 -10.71 17.27 -18.08
N GLY A 213 -11.02 16.02 -18.47
CA GLY A 213 -10.07 14.90 -18.44
C GLY A 213 -8.74 15.15 -19.15
N GLN A 214 -8.74 15.80 -20.32
CA GLN A 214 -7.49 16.12 -21.02
C GLN A 214 -6.64 17.15 -20.28
N LYS A 215 -7.27 18.12 -19.60
CA LYS A 215 -6.54 19.13 -18.81
C LYS A 215 -5.90 18.51 -17.59
N VAL A 216 -6.63 17.65 -16.87
CA VAL A 216 -6.09 16.89 -15.73
C VAL A 216 -4.92 16.01 -16.17
N LYS A 217 -5.08 15.27 -17.27
CA LYS A 217 -4.00 14.45 -17.83
C LYS A 217 -2.76 15.28 -18.18
N ASN A 218 -2.92 16.43 -18.83
CA ASN A 218 -1.81 17.32 -19.17
C ASN A 218 -1.13 17.87 -17.91
N PHE A 219 -1.91 18.22 -16.88
CA PHE A 219 -1.42 18.70 -15.61
C PHE A 219 -0.57 17.65 -14.89
N LEU A 220 -1.06 16.41 -14.75
CA LEU A 220 -0.30 15.31 -14.16
C LEU A 220 0.97 15.00 -14.96
N ALA A 221 0.88 15.00 -16.30
CA ALA A 221 2.03 14.79 -17.18
C ALA A 221 3.06 15.94 -17.15
N SER A 222 2.72 17.09 -16.57
CA SER A 222 3.65 18.22 -16.38
C SER A 222 4.57 18.07 -15.17
N ALA A 223 4.36 17.04 -14.36
CA ALA A 223 5.11 16.74 -13.15
C ALA A 223 6.05 15.53 -13.35
N GLY A 224 6.88 15.26 -12.36
CA GLY A 224 7.70 14.05 -12.33
C GLY A 224 6.90 12.80 -11.99
N GLY A 225 7.59 11.66 -12.04
CA GLY A 225 7.02 10.38 -11.65
C GLY A 225 6.63 10.32 -10.18
N TYR A 226 5.76 9.38 -9.85
CA TYR A 226 5.35 9.12 -8.47
C TYR A 226 6.55 8.90 -7.52
N LEU A 227 6.47 9.46 -6.31
CA LEU A 227 7.50 9.44 -5.25
C LEU A 227 8.85 10.08 -5.63
N THR A 228 8.92 10.85 -6.72
CA THR A 228 10.09 11.68 -7.05
C THR A 228 9.99 13.07 -6.40
N ASP A 229 11.07 13.84 -6.38
CA ASP A 229 11.05 15.24 -5.93
C ASP A 229 10.15 16.15 -6.78
N GLN A 230 9.85 15.73 -8.00
CA GLN A 230 9.00 16.42 -8.97
C GLN A 230 7.54 15.92 -8.98
N ASP A 231 7.20 14.95 -8.16
CA ASP A 231 5.85 14.40 -7.98
C ASP A 231 4.83 15.51 -7.63
N VAL A 232 3.58 15.39 -8.10
CA VAL A 232 2.56 16.44 -7.93
C VAL A 232 2.22 16.73 -6.47
N PHE A 233 2.18 15.71 -5.60
CA PHE A 233 1.95 15.90 -4.18
C PHE A 233 3.21 16.50 -3.51
N ARG A 234 4.40 16.01 -3.89
CA ARG A 234 5.70 16.49 -3.36
C ARG A 234 6.03 17.93 -3.70
N THR A 235 5.53 18.41 -4.83
CA THR A 235 5.71 19.79 -5.29
C THR A 235 4.57 20.72 -4.85
N GLY A 236 3.57 20.21 -4.13
CA GLY A 236 2.41 20.99 -3.70
C GLY A 236 1.44 21.34 -4.83
N LYS A 237 1.59 20.71 -6.00
CA LYS A 237 0.63 20.81 -7.11
C LYS A 237 -0.66 20.03 -6.81
N VAL A 238 -0.60 19.02 -5.95
CA VAL A 238 -1.77 18.34 -5.39
C VAL A 238 -1.79 18.53 -3.86
N GLY A 239 -2.91 19.01 -3.32
CA GLY A 239 -3.04 19.35 -1.89
C GLY A 239 -3.27 18.16 -0.96
N MET A 240 -4.03 17.17 -1.43
CA MET A 240 -4.39 15.93 -0.74
C MET A 240 -4.26 14.75 -1.69
N VAL A 241 -3.81 13.60 -1.19
CA VAL A 241 -3.70 12.37 -1.96
C VAL A 241 -4.16 11.17 -1.13
N TYR A 242 -4.83 10.22 -1.75
CA TYR A 242 -5.21 8.96 -1.11
C TYR A 242 -4.13 7.92 -1.41
N ASP A 243 -3.24 7.70 -0.44
CA ASP A 243 -2.01 6.94 -0.65
C ASP A 243 -1.51 6.32 0.68
N GLY A 244 -0.47 5.50 0.60
CA GLY A 244 0.04 4.79 1.76
C GLY A 244 1.05 5.53 2.60
N GLU A 245 1.31 4.96 3.77
CA GLU A 245 2.17 5.53 4.81
C GLU A 245 3.60 5.81 4.34
N TRP A 246 4.11 5.05 3.37
CA TRP A 246 5.48 5.17 2.89
C TRP A 246 5.73 6.54 2.23
N ASN A 247 4.69 7.18 1.69
CA ASN A 247 4.78 8.52 1.13
C ASN A 247 5.16 9.55 2.22
N ILE A 248 4.94 9.28 3.51
CA ILE A 248 5.37 10.16 4.59
C ILE A 248 6.91 10.14 4.78
N VAL A 249 7.59 9.00 4.54
CA VAL A 249 9.01 8.79 4.97
C VAL A 249 10.00 8.41 3.87
N PHE A 250 9.57 7.89 2.72
CA PHE A 250 10.50 7.70 1.58
C PHE A 250 11.31 8.94 1.11
N PRO A 251 11.15 10.19 1.60
CA PRO A 251 12.31 11.09 1.69
C PRO A 251 13.46 10.55 2.56
N THR A 252 14.49 9.93 1.96
CA THR A 252 15.79 9.71 2.64
C THR A 252 16.84 10.74 2.20
N ALA A 253 17.92 10.82 3.00
CA ALA A 253 18.94 11.87 3.16
C ALA A 253 19.56 12.55 1.91
N ASP A 254 19.31 12.05 0.70
CA ASP A 254 19.81 12.63 -0.54
C ASP A 254 18.83 13.64 -1.18
N PHE A 255 17.57 13.71 -0.71
CA PHE A 255 16.53 14.56 -1.30
C PHE A 255 15.58 15.20 -0.26
N PRO A 256 15.92 16.36 0.32
CA PRO A 256 14.97 17.12 1.13
C PRO A 256 13.88 17.74 0.25
N PHE A 257 12.62 17.31 0.43
CA PHE A 257 11.48 17.81 -0.36
C PHE A 257 10.98 19.21 0.06
N ASN A 258 10.20 19.84 -0.84
CA ASN A 258 9.52 21.13 -0.61
C ASN A 258 8.33 21.01 0.35
N VAL A 259 7.59 19.89 0.33
CA VAL A 259 6.52 19.62 1.30
C VAL A 259 7.08 18.87 2.50
N LYS A 260 7.37 19.60 3.56
CA LYS A 260 7.95 19.06 4.81
C LYS A 260 6.89 18.72 5.85
N ASN A 261 5.71 19.33 5.72
CA ASN A 261 4.63 19.27 6.70
C ASN A 261 3.45 18.48 6.13
N ILE A 262 3.54 17.15 6.17
CA ILE A 262 2.44 16.25 5.80
C ILE A 262 1.72 15.81 7.08
N ASN A 263 0.41 15.63 7.00
CA ASN A 263 -0.36 14.88 8.00
C ASN A 263 -1.23 13.83 7.30
N ALA A 264 -1.78 12.90 8.07
CA ALA A 264 -2.52 11.76 7.55
C ALA A 264 -3.72 11.41 8.42
N GLY A 265 -4.70 10.74 7.83
CA GLY A 265 -5.92 10.33 8.52
C GLY A 265 -6.82 9.45 7.65
N GLY A 266 -7.97 9.11 8.22
CA GLY A 266 -8.97 8.30 7.52
C GLY A 266 -9.52 8.98 6.28
N PHE A 267 -9.85 8.16 5.29
CA PHE A 267 -10.62 8.63 4.15
C PHE A 267 -12.04 9.01 4.62
N PRO A 268 -12.60 10.13 4.14
CA PRO A 268 -13.87 10.62 4.64
C PRO A 268 -15.06 9.71 4.30
N ALA A 269 -16.09 9.78 5.14
CA ALA A 269 -17.32 9.00 4.98
C ALA A 269 -18.40 9.76 4.20
N PRO A 270 -19.38 9.08 3.59
CA PRO A 270 -20.64 9.71 3.21
C PRO A 270 -21.36 10.29 4.43
N LYS A 271 -21.99 11.47 4.31
CA LYS A 271 -22.76 12.09 5.39
C LYS A 271 -23.90 11.22 5.92
N ASP A 272 -24.51 10.42 5.05
CA ASP A 272 -25.59 9.49 5.39
C ASP A 272 -25.10 8.15 5.95
N ASN A 273 -23.78 7.93 5.96
CA ASN A 273 -23.15 6.72 6.49
C ASN A 273 -21.80 7.01 7.19
N PRO A 274 -21.81 7.70 8.35
CA PRO A 274 -20.59 8.14 9.04
C PRO A 274 -19.72 6.99 9.56
N ASP A 275 -20.28 5.79 9.73
CA ASP A 275 -19.55 4.59 10.18
C ASP A 275 -18.49 4.12 9.15
N MET A 276 -18.55 4.63 7.92
CA MET A 276 -17.57 4.35 6.87
C MET A 276 -16.30 5.20 6.99
N PHE A 277 -16.19 6.08 7.98
CA PHE A 277 -15.02 6.93 8.13
C PHE A 277 -13.76 6.07 8.31
N GLY A 278 -12.76 6.31 7.46
CA GLY A 278 -11.50 5.60 7.51
C GLY A 278 -11.52 4.21 6.87
N VAL A 279 -12.64 3.77 6.29
CA VAL A 279 -12.66 2.55 5.46
C VAL A 279 -11.66 2.71 4.33
N SER A 280 -10.70 1.78 4.29
CA SER A 280 -9.52 1.86 3.43
C SER A 280 -9.04 0.48 3.00
N TYR A 281 -7.97 0.45 2.22
CA TYR A 281 -7.22 -0.75 1.91
C TYR A 281 -6.32 -1.10 3.10
N ALA A 282 -6.69 -2.15 3.83
CA ALA A 282 -5.85 -2.77 4.86
C ALA A 282 -5.33 -4.09 4.30
N ASP A 283 -4.03 -4.11 3.97
CA ASP A 283 -3.39 -5.23 3.31
C ASP A 283 -2.02 -5.50 3.92
N SER A 284 -1.31 -6.47 3.36
CA SER A 284 0.04 -6.83 3.76
C SER A 284 0.90 -7.12 2.54
N ASN A 285 2.22 -7.01 2.68
CA ASN A 285 3.14 -7.46 1.64
C ASN A 285 3.46 -8.95 1.86
N PRO A 286 2.88 -9.87 1.08
CA PRO A 286 3.08 -11.29 1.30
C PRO A 286 4.46 -11.74 0.80
N ILE A 287 5.05 -12.66 1.54
CA ILE A 287 6.15 -13.51 1.09
C ILE A 287 5.64 -14.94 1.01
N CYS A 288 5.86 -15.55 -0.15
CA CYS A 288 5.30 -16.84 -0.54
C CYS A 288 6.42 -17.83 -0.87
N LEU A 289 6.15 -19.12 -0.68
CA LEU A 289 7.04 -20.21 -1.03
C LEU A 289 6.53 -20.90 -2.30
N PRO A 290 7.20 -20.75 -3.46
CA PRO A 290 6.75 -21.39 -4.69
C PRO A 290 6.76 -22.92 -4.63
N ALA A 291 5.79 -23.54 -5.31
CA ALA A 291 5.66 -25.00 -5.38
C ALA A 291 6.88 -25.68 -6.02
N GLY A 292 7.58 -24.99 -6.92
CA GLY A 292 8.77 -25.48 -7.61
C GLY A 292 10.10 -25.15 -6.92
N SER A 293 10.11 -24.61 -5.70
CA SER A 293 11.35 -24.27 -4.98
C SER A 293 12.27 -25.50 -4.85
N PRO A 294 13.54 -25.41 -5.28
CA PRO A 294 14.53 -26.46 -5.03
C PRO A 294 15.01 -26.51 -3.57
N HIS A 295 14.82 -25.43 -2.80
CA HIS A 295 15.28 -25.30 -1.40
C HIS A 295 14.14 -24.90 -0.43
N PRO A 296 13.05 -25.69 -0.34
CA PRO A 296 11.86 -25.28 0.42
C PRO A 296 12.10 -25.21 1.94
N THR A 297 13.05 -25.99 2.47
CA THR A 297 13.35 -25.95 3.91
C THR A 297 14.10 -24.67 4.27
N GLU A 298 15.12 -24.33 3.48
CA GLU A 298 15.93 -23.12 3.62
C GLU A 298 15.10 -21.86 3.35
N ALA A 299 14.22 -21.90 2.33
CA ALA A 299 13.25 -20.86 2.03
C ALA A 299 12.35 -20.57 3.24
N TRP A 300 11.83 -21.63 3.88
CA TRP A 300 11.00 -21.49 5.07
C TRP A 300 11.76 -20.89 6.26
N GLU A 301 13.02 -21.27 6.48
CA GLU A 301 13.86 -20.64 7.52
C GLU A 301 14.05 -19.13 7.25
N PHE A 302 14.27 -18.75 5.99
CA PHE A 302 14.36 -17.33 5.62
C PHE A 302 13.02 -16.60 5.83
N MET A 303 11.90 -17.19 5.42
CA MET A 303 10.57 -16.62 5.63
C MET A 303 10.28 -16.42 7.13
N LYS A 304 10.62 -17.40 7.99
CA LYS A 304 10.47 -17.24 9.45
C LYS A 304 11.32 -16.10 10.01
N PHE A 305 12.56 -15.98 9.55
CA PHE A 305 13.44 -14.89 9.95
C PHE A 305 12.88 -13.52 9.54
N MET A 306 12.43 -13.39 8.29
CA MET A 306 11.82 -12.16 7.78
C MET A 306 10.53 -11.80 8.51
N CYS A 307 9.69 -12.80 8.78
CA CYS A 307 8.29 -12.56 9.10
C CYS A 307 7.96 -12.69 10.59
N PHE A 308 8.82 -13.34 11.38
CA PHE A 308 8.53 -13.65 12.78
C PHE A 308 9.70 -13.36 13.73
N ASN A 309 10.86 -12.90 13.26
CA ASN A 309 11.89 -12.35 14.13
C ASN A 309 11.57 -10.88 14.46
N PRO A 310 11.23 -10.51 15.71
CA PRO A 310 10.75 -9.16 16.01
C PRO A 310 11.70 -8.04 15.61
N GLN A 311 13.02 -8.25 15.78
CA GLN A 311 14.00 -7.23 15.40
C GLN A 311 14.04 -7.04 13.89
N GLN A 312 13.97 -8.13 13.12
CA GLN A 312 14.04 -8.05 11.67
C GLN A 312 12.74 -7.50 11.07
N CYS A 313 11.59 -7.79 11.67
CA CYS A 313 10.32 -7.20 11.28
C CYS A 313 10.39 -5.67 11.46
N SER A 314 10.89 -5.18 12.61
CA SER A 314 11.11 -3.74 12.83
C SER A 314 12.13 -3.13 11.86
N ASN A 315 13.21 -3.84 11.56
CA ASN A 315 14.21 -3.38 10.58
C ASN A 315 13.59 -3.26 9.19
N PHE A 316 12.87 -4.29 8.73
CA PHE A 316 12.23 -4.28 7.42
C PHE A 316 11.17 -3.19 7.33
N ALA A 317 10.29 -3.08 8.34
CA ALA A 317 9.28 -2.02 8.43
C ALA A 317 9.89 -0.61 8.30
N GLN A 318 11.02 -0.37 8.99
CA GLN A 318 11.76 0.88 8.89
C GLN A 318 12.29 1.16 7.48
N VAL A 319 12.73 0.11 6.79
CA VAL A 319 13.32 0.19 5.44
C VAL A 319 12.26 0.51 4.41
N VAL A 320 11.14 -0.21 4.43
CA VAL A 320 10.08 -0.04 3.44
C VAL A 320 9.11 1.10 3.80
N ALA A 321 9.29 1.72 4.96
CA ALA A 321 8.44 2.78 5.47
C ALA A 321 6.97 2.36 5.72
N ASN A 322 6.75 1.12 6.15
CA ASN A 322 5.43 0.55 6.43
C ASN A 322 5.29 0.13 7.91
N PRO A 323 4.08 -0.13 8.44
CA PRO A 323 3.91 -0.71 9.76
C PRO A 323 4.46 -2.14 9.78
N CYS A 324 5.15 -2.48 10.87
CA CYS A 324 5.60 -3.84 11.15
C CYS A 324 4.41 -4.80 11.12
N GLN A 325 4.56 -5.98 10.51
CA GLN A 325 3.49 -6.98 10.48
C GLN A 325 3.17 -7.55 11.87
N LEU A 326 4.13 -7.50 12.80
CA LEU A 326 3.95 -7.99 14.15
C LEU A 326 3.35 -6.90 15.05
N LEU A 327 2.29 -7.25 15.79
CA LEU A 327 1.67 -6.39 16.81
C LEU A 327 2.64 -6.02 17.95
N LYS A 328 3.61 -6.90 18.21
CA LYS A 328 4.65 -6.69 19.22
C LYS A 328 6.02 -6.81 18.56
N SER A 329 6.71 -5.70 18.45
CA SER A 329 8.08 -5.63 17.96
C SER A 329 8.89 -4.58 18.74
N PRO A 330 10.24 -4.64 18.70
CA PRO A 330 11.07 -3.57 19.20
C PRO A 330 10.70 -2.23 18.53
N PRO A 331 10.74 -1.11 19.26
CA PRO A 331 10.40 0.19 18.69
C PRO A 331 11.35 0.55 17.55
N TYR A 332 10.80 1.16 16.50
CA TYR A 332 11.53 1.71 15.35
C TYR A 332 11.06 3.14 15.10
N ALA A 333 11.86 3.95 14.40
CA ALA A 333 11.68 5.41 14.39
C ALA A 333 10.29 5.84 13.90
N LEU A 334 9.78 5.16 12.87
CA LEU A 334 8.46 5.40 12.28
C LEU A 334 7.30 5.25 13.27
N GLN A 335 7.39 4.31 14.21
CA GLN A 335 6.31 4.04 15.16
C GLN A 335 6.05 5.24 16.09
N ASN A 336 7.05 6.11 16.28
CA ASN A 336 6.93 7.32 17.11
C ASN A 336 6.55 8.56 16.29
N ASP A 337 6.41 8.44 14.97
CA ASP A 337 5.96 9.52 14.12
C ASP A 337 4.43 9.64 14.22
N GLN A 338 3.93 10.75 14.75
CA GLN A 338 2.50 10.98 14.90
C GLN A 338 1.73 10.89 13.58
N ARG A 339 2.40 11.16 12.45
CA ARG A 339 1.80 11.06 11.11
C ARG A 339 1.49 9.61 10.72
N PHE A 340 2.14 8.63 11.35
CA PHE A 340 1.89 7.20 11.17
C PHE A 340 0.79 6.64 12.07
N GLU A 341 0.33 7.41 13.06
CA GLU A 341 -0.61 6.95 14.09
C GLU A 341 -1.88 6.37 13.48
N TRP A 342 -2.40 7.00 12.41
CA TRP A 342 -3.55 6.51 11.66
C TRP A 342 -3.34 5.09 11.13
N PHE A 343 -2.21 4.84 10.47
CA PHE A 343 -1.92 3.58 9.78
C PHE A 343 -1.65 2.42 10.75
N ILE A 344 -1.17 2.71 11.95
CA ILE A 344 -0.87 1.70 12.99
C ILE A 344 -2.14 1.28 13.74
N LYS A 345 -3.15 2.15 13.82
CA LYS A 345 -4.34 1.96 14.65
C LYS A 345 -5.55 1.38 13.91
N GLN A 346 -5.42 1.05 12.62
CA GLN A 346 -6.51 0.46 11.82
C GLN A 346 -6.88 -0.96 12.25
#